data_AF-A0A235EI31-F1
#
_entry.id   AF-A0A235EI31-F1
#
_cell.length_a   1.000
_cell.length_b   1.000
_cell.length_c   1.000
_cell.angle_alpha   90.00
_cell.angle_beta   90.00
_cell.angle_gamma   90.00
#
_symmetry.space_group_name_H-M   'P 1'
#
loop_
_entity.id
_entity.type
_entity.pdbx_description
1 polymer ?
#
loop_
_entity_poly.entity_id
_entity_poly.type
_entity_poly.pdbx_seq_one_letter_code
_entity_poly.pdbx_strand_id
1 'polypeptide(L)'
;MIDEQRVAPGEILPATPENLERVAKRWEGLHERLDAKMKTIQGLDRTPEERLIAQAAKSPTSAKRVSWLRKAADHVSDSTAHLAACKKGCAHCCHIAVMISRSEAQVIAKETGAKLNVKAGAFTMDHAEEAPGAYQAATDQAFGKPCPFLADGSCSIYSSRPLQCRLLFNLDNDALLCQLMQGGATNVPYLNTKIHHYAAVTILGAHQDYDDIRHWFPQGLK
;
A
#
# COMPACT_ATOMS: atom_id res chain seq x y z
N MET A 1 -6.44 29.63 9.70
CA MET A 1 -5.57 29.59 8.51
C MET A 1 -6.10 28.50 7.61
N ILE A 2 -6.74 28.87 6.51
CA ILE A 2 -7.34 27.95 5.55
C ILE A 2 -6.23 27.64 4.55
N ASP A 3 -5.79 26.39 4.54
CA ASP A 3 -4.62 25.89 3.81
C ASP A 3 -4.81 26.05 2.29
N GLU A 4 -3.95 26.86 1.66
CA GLU A 4 -4.16 27.46 0.33
C GLU A 4 -4.01 26.50 -0.85
N GLN A 5 -3.67 25.22 -0.65
CA GLN A 5 -3.58 24.26 -1.78
C GLN A 5 -3.94 22.82 -1.36
N ARG A 6 -5.23 22.56 -1.06
CA ARG A 6 -5.77 21.19 -0.94
C ARG A 6 -5.83 20.53 -2.33
N VAL A 7 -4.73 19.92 -2.76
CA VAL A 7 -4.72 19.03 -3.94
C VAL A 7 -5.60 17.83 -3.63
N ALA A 8 -6.57 17.55 -4.51
CA ALA A 8 -7.48 16.43 -4.30
C ALA A 8 -6.71 15.10 -4.43
N PRO A 9 -7.00 14.09 -3.59
CA PRO A 9 -6.44 12.76 -3.80
C PRO A 9 -6.71 12.25 -5.22
N GLY A 10 -5.67 11.79 -5.91
CA GLY A 10 -5.75 11.28 -7.28
C GLY A 10 -5.52 12.31 -8.38
N GLU A 11 -5.55 13.60 -8.06
CA GLU A 11 -5.15 14.64 -9.00
C GLU A 11 -3.66 14.49 -9.35
N ILE A 12 -3.36 14.39 -10.64
CA ILE A 12 -1.98 14.33 -11.15
C ILE A 12 -1.54 15.76 -11.44
N LEU A 13 -0.62 16.26 -10.64
CA LEU A 13 -0.07 17.58 -10.79
C LEU A 13 0.95 17.62 -11.94
N PRO A 14 0.95 18.67 -12.78
CA PRO A 14 1.98 18.85 -13.78
C PRO A 14 3.34 19.13 -13.12
N ALA A 15 4.43 18.71 -13.77
CA ALA A 15 5.81 18.97 -13.31
C ALA A 15 6.26 20.41 -13.63
N THR A 16 5.46 21.41 -13.23
CA THR A 16 5.83 22.82 -13.35
C THR A 16 6.96 23.16 -12.37
N PRO A 17 7.77 24.20 -12.65
CA PRO A 17 8.80 24.66 -11.71
C PRO A 17 8.26 24.92 -10.29
N GLU A 18 7.06 25.49 -10.18
CA GLU A 18 6.39 25.75 -8.90
C GLU A 18 6.10 24.47 -8.11
N ASN A 19 5.50 23.45 -8.75
CA ASN A 19 5.19 22.19 -8.08
C ASN A 19 6.47 21.42 -7.69
N LEU A 20 7.49 21.46 -8.56
CA LEU A 20 8.79 20.86 -8.28
C LEU A 20 9.51 21.55 -7.12
N GLU A 21 9.49 22.88 -7.07
CA GLU A 21 10.04 23.66 -5.96
C GLU A 21 9.29 23.38 -4.65
N ARG A 22 7.95 23.24 -4.69
CA ARG A 22 7.15 22.85 -3.52
C ARG A 22 7.57 21.49 -2.96
N VAL A 23 7.78 20.50 -3.84
CA VAL A 23 8.29 19.18 -3.45
C VAL A 23 9.72 19.32 -2.90
N ALA A 24 10.62 20.03 -3.58
CA ALA A 24 12.00 20.21 -3.15
C ALA A 24 12.10 20.86 -1.77
N LYS A 25 11.34 21.92 -1.51
CA LYS A 25 11.23 22.55 -0.18
C LYS A 25 10.75 21.57 0.88
N ARG A 26 9.86 20.65 0.52
CA ARG A 26 9.41 19.63 1.47
C ARG A 26 10.51 18.62 1.84
N TRP A 27 11.46 18.36 0.94
CA TRP A 27 12.62 17.52 1.22
C TRP A 27 13.64 18.16 2.17
N GLU A 28 13.68 19.48 2.26
CA GLU A 28 14.54 20.18 3.21
C GLU A 28 14.23 19.73 4.64
N GLY A 29 15.27 19.34 5.38
CA GLY A 29 15.16 18.82 6.74
C GLY A 29 14.44 17.48 6.88
N LEU A 30 14.11 16.77 5.78
CA LEU A 30 13.38 15.50 5.87
C LEU A 30 14.13 14.46 6.69
N HIS A 31 15.45 14.36 6.52
CA HIS A 31 16.28 13.41 7.27
C HIS A 31 16.13 13.59 8.79
N GLU A 32 16.22 14.83 9.28
CA GLU A 32 16.08 15.16 10.71
C GLU A 32 14.69 14.79 11.25
N ARG A 33 13.63 15.03 10.46
CA ARG A 33 12.26 14.63 10.83
C ARG A 33 12.11 13.12 10.92
N LEU A 34 12.77 12.39 10.02
CA LEU A 34 12.71 10.93 9.98
C LEU A 34 13.54 10.30 11.10
N ASP A 35 14.70 10.85 11.45
CA ASP A 35 15.61 10.28 12.45
C ASP A 35 14.94 10.03 13.81
N ALA A 36 14.13 10.99 14.29
CA ALA A 36 13.40 10.83 15.55
C ALA A 36 12.36 9.70 15.47
N LYS A 37 11.65 9.59 14.34
CA LYS A 37 10.67 8.52 14.10
C LYS A 37 11.38 7.17 13.98
N MET A 38 12.51 7.12 13.28
CA MET A 38 13.30 5.89 13.09
C MET A 38 13.86 5.35 14.40
N LYS A 39 14.36 6.21 15.30
CA LYS A 39 14.78 5.80 16.65
C LYS A 39 13.62 5.15 17.43
N THR A 40 12.43 5.74 17.34
CA THR A 40 11.22 5.18 17.96
C THR A 40 10.90 3.80 17.37
N ILE A 41 10.91 3.69 16.04
CA ILE A 41 10.60 2.45 15.31
C ILE A 41 11.61 1.33 15.59
N GLN A 42 12.89 1.67 15.73
CA GLN A 42 13.98 0.74 16.06
C GLN A 42 13.88 0.19 17.49
N GLY A 43 13.30 0.97 18.41
CA GLY A 43 13.08 0.55 19.80
C GLY A 43 11.84 -0.32 20.02
N LEU A 44 11.01 -0.56 19.00
CA LEU A 44 9.80 -1.37 19.13
C LEU A 44 10.13 -2.86 19.27
N ASP A 45 9.46 -3.55 20.20
CA ASP A 45 9.51 -5.01 20.28
C ASP A 45 8.82 -5.65 19.06
N ARG A 46 9.60 -6.40 18.28
CA ARG A 46 9.14 -7.11 17.07
C ARG A 46 8.76 -8.57 17.34
N THR A 47 8.97 -9.08 18.55
CA THR A 47 8.68 -10.47 18.91
C THR A 47 7.22 -10.88 18.65
N PRO A 48 6.19 -10.04 18.93
CA PRO A 48 4.81 -10.38 18.59
C PRO A 48 4.59 -10.49 17.08
N GLU A 49 5.14 -9.55 16.30
CA GLU A 49 5.07 -9.52 14.84
C GLU A 49 5.71 -10.79 14.22
N GLU A 50 6.91 -11.16 14.66
CA GLU A 50 7.61 -12.37 14.21
C GLU A 50 6.81 -13.65 14.49
N ARG A 51 6.20 -13.74 15.69
CA ARG A 51 5.33 -14.88 16.04
C ARG A 51 4.10 -14.98 15.13
N LEU A 52 3.50 -13.84 14.76
CA LEU A 52 2.36 -13.82 13.84
C LEU A 52 2.76 -14.25 12.43
N ILE A 53 3.92 -13.82 11.94
CA ILE A 53 4.48 -14.27 10.65
C ILE A 53 4.78 -15.78 10.70
N ALA A 54 5.39 -16.28 11.76
CA ALA A 54 5.66 -17.71 11.93
C ALA A 54 4.35 -18.54 11.97
N GLN A 55 3.30 -18.01 12.60
CA GLN A 55 1.98 -18.63 12.62
C GLN A 55 1.32 -18.62 11.23
N ALA A 56 1.55 -17.57 10.43
CA ALA A 56 1.13 -17.55 9.03
C ALA A 56 1.80 -18.68 8.23
N ALA A 57 3.13 -18.85 8.37
CA ALA A 57 3.86 -19.91 7.67
C ALA A 57 3.36 -21.33 8.00
N LYS A 58 2.94 -21.57 9.25
CA LYS A 58 2.40 -22.86 9.72
C LYS A 58 0.93 -23.09 9.37
N SER A 59 0.24 -22.10 8.81
CA SER A 59 -1.20 -22.18 8.60
C SER A 59 -1.58 -23.02 7.37
N PRO A 60 -2.62 -23.88 7.49
CA PRO A 60 -2.89 -24.92 6.48
C PRO A 60 -3.56 -24.41 5.21
N THR A 61 -4.20 -23.24 5.25
CA THR A 61 -4.98 -22.69 4.13
C THR A 61 -4.51 -21.28 3.80
N SER A 62 -4.48 -20.91 2.52
CA SER A 62 -4.16 -19.56 2.05
C SER A 62 -4.93 -18.47 2.80
N ALA A 63 -6.23 -18.66 3.02
CA ALA A 63 -7.06 -17.70 3.76
C ALA A 63 -6.55 -17.45 5.20
N LYS A 64 -6.19 -18.51 5.94
CA LYS A 64 -5.58 -18.38 7.27
C LYS A 64 -4.21 -17.71 7.20
N ARG A 65 -3.39 -18.03 6.19
CA ARG A 65 -2.08 -17.39 5.98
C ARG A 65 -2.24 -15.88 5.79
N VAL A 66 -3.16 -15.45 4.91
CA VAL A 66 -3.52 -14.04 4.71
C VAL A 66 -3.98 -13.40 6.02
N SER A 67 -4.86 -14.05 6.77
CA SER A 67 -5.34 -13.53 8.07
C SER A 67 -4.21 -13.29 9.06
N TRP A 68 -3.27 -14.23 9.21
CA TRP A 68 -2.12 -14.07 10.12
C TRP A 68 -1.12 -13.01 9.63
N LEU A 69 -0.85 -12.93 8.33
CA LEU A 69 -0.03 -11.87 7.76
C LEU A 69 -0.67 -10.49 8.01
N ARG A 70 -2.00 -10.38 7.85
CA ARG A 70 -2.72 -9.13 8.15
C ARG A 70 -2.61 -8.76 9.62
N LYS A 71 -2.71 -9.72 10.54
CA LYS A 71 -2.49 -9.47 11.97
C LYS A 71 -1.07 -8.98 12.27
N ALA A 72 -0.05 -9.52 11.60
CA ALA A 72 1.32 -9.02 11.72
C ALA A 72 1.41 -7.57 11.23
N ALA A 73 0.80 -7.26 10.08
CA ALA A 73 0.74 -5.90 9.54
C ALA A 73 -0.05 -4.94 10.45
N ASP A 74 -1.13 -5.40 11.08
CA ASP A 74 -1.91 -4.62 12.04
C ASP A 74 -1.07 -4.30 13.28
N HIS A 75 -0.27 -5.23 13.79
CA HIS A 75 0.67 -4.96 14.88
C HIS A 75 1.67 -3.84 14.53
N VAL A 76 2.20 -3.83 13.29
CA VAL A 76 3.03 -2.73 12.80
C VAL A 76 2.24 -1.42 12.77
N SER A 77 1.02 -1.46 12.23
CA SER A 77 0.15 -0.30 12.15
C SER A 77 -0.13 0.28 13.53
N ASP A 78 -0.52 -0.54 14.50
CA ASP A 78 -0.84 -0.12 15.86
C ASP A 78 0.36 0.56 16.55
N SER A 79 1.57 0.08 16.24
CA SER A 79 2.81 0.60 16.83
C SER A 79 3.36 1.84 16.11
N THR A 80 2.97 2.11 14.86
CA THR A 80 3.63 3.14 14.03
C THR A 80 2.70 4.17 13.41
N ALA A 81 1.38 3.95 13.40
CA ALA A 81 0.42 4.85 12.74
C ALA A 81 0.48 6.29 13.28
N HIS A 82 0.78 6.47 14.58
CA HIS A 82 0.91 7.79 15.20
C HIS A 82 2.13 8.58 14.70
N LEU A 83 3.10 7.93 14.05
CA LEU A 83 4.27 8.56 13.45
C LEU A 83 4.03 8.95 11.98
N ALA A 84 2.97 8.42 11.35
CA ALA A 84 2.68 8.61 9.95
C ALA A 84 1.89 9.91 9.69
N ALA A 85 2.05 10.47 8.49
CA ALA A 85 1.23 11.57 7.98
C ALA A 85 -0.24 11.15 7.74
N CYS A 86 -0.49 9.85 7.66
CA CYS A 86 -1.80 9.27 7.36
C CYS A 86 -2.83 9.61 8.44
N LYS A 87 -4.00 10.10 8.03
CA LYS A 87 -5.15 10.37 8.92
C LYS A 87 -6.41 9.78 8.30
N LYS A 88 -7.46 9.60 9.12
CA LYS A 88 -8.78 9.22 8.61
C LYS A 88 -9.22 10.22 7.54
N GLY A 89 -9.64 9.75 6.37
CA GLY A 89 -9.99 10.57 5.21
C GLY A 89 -8.82 10.93 4.27
N CYS A 90 -7.59 10.50 4.57
CA CYS A 90 -6.48 10.56 3.59
C CYS A 90 -6.64 9.42 2.56
N ALA A 91 -6.73 9.76 1.28
CA ALA A 91 -6.98 8.81 0.18
C ALA A 91 -5.91 8.85 -0.93
N HIS A 92 -4.74 9.45 -0.70
CA HIS A 92 -3.68 9.51 -1.71
C HIS A 92 -3.24 8.12 -2.19
N CYS A 93 -3.05 7.17 -1.25
CA CYS A 93 -2.67 5.80 -1.60
C CYS A 93 -3.77 5.01 -2.33
N CYS A 94 -5.02 5.48 -2.29
CA CYS A 94 -6.11 4.87 -3.06
C CYS A 94 -6.03 5.20 -4.56
N HIS A 95 -5.05 6.02 -4.99
CA HIS A 95 -4.84 6.42 -6.37
C HIS A 95 -3.49 5.97 -6.95
N ILE A 96 -2.83 5.04 -6.26
CA ILE A 96 -1.63 4.33 -6.77
C ILE A 96 -1.93 2.85 -6.93
N ALA A 97 -0.97 2.13 -7.51
CA ALA A 97 -1.05 0.69 -7.68
C ALA A 97 -1.09 -0.05 -6.34
N VAL A 98 -1.93 -1.07 -6.25
CA VAL A 98 -2.08 -1.96 -5.11
C VAL A 98 -2.03 -3.39 -5.64
N MET A 99 -0.81 -3.89 -5.80
CA MET A 99 -0.55 -5.25 -6.25
C MET A 99 -0.85 -6.24 -5.13
N ILE A 100 -1.75 -7.19 -5.39
CA ILE A 100 -2.18 -8.20 -4.41
C ILE A 100 -2.19 -9.59 -5.03
N SER A 101 -1.97 -10.60 -4.19
CA SER A 101 -2.06 -12.00 -4.61
C SER A 101 -3.50 -12.44 -4.83
N ARG A 102 -3.71 -13.48 -5.65
CA ARG A 102 -5.00 -14.17 -5.82
C ARG A 102 -5.58 -14.60 -4.46
N SER A 103 -4.74 -15.10 -3.56
CA SER A 103 -5.14 -15.47 -2.20
C SER A 103 -5.71 -14.29 -1.39
N GLU A 104 -5.07 -13.12 -1.44
CA GLU A 104 -5.62 -11.92 -0.81
C GLU A 104 -6.93 -11.49 -1.46
N ALA A 105 -7.00 -11.51 -2.79
CA ALA A 105 -8.22 -11.16 -3.53
C ALA A 105 -9.38 -12.11 -3.18
N GLN A 106 -9.15 -13.42 -3.10
CA GLN A 106 -10.19 -14.38 -2.68
C GLN A 106 -10.70 -14.11 -1.26
N VAL A 107 -9.79 -13.77 -0.33
CA VAL A 107 -10.18 -13.41 1.04
C VAL A 107 -11.00 -12.13 1.06
N ILE A 108 -10.59 -11.09 0.32
CA ILE A 108 -11.35 -9.84 0.18
C ILE A 108 -12.75 -10.13 -0.37
N ALA A 109 -12.86 -10.88 -1.47
CA ALA A 109 -14.13 -11.23 -2.09
C ALA A 109 -15.07 -11.94 -1.10
N LYS A 110 -14.53 -12.90 -0.35
CA LYS A 110 -15.29 -13.66 0.66
C LYS A 110 -15.77 -12.79 1.82
N GLU A 111 -14.90 -11.93 2.35
CA GLU A 111 -15.21 -11.09 3.53
C GLU A 111 -16.16 -9.94 3.20
N THR A 112 -16.11 -9.43 1.97
CA THR A 112 -16.80 -8.20 1.58
C THR A 112 -18.01 -8.43 0.67
N GLY A 113 -18.11 -9.60 0.05
CA GLY A 113 -19.10 -9.89 -1.00
C GLY A 113 -18.74 -9.31 -2.37
N ALA A 114 -17.60 -8.62 -2.51
CA ALA A 114 -17.15 -8.07 -3.78
C ALA A 114 -16.97 -9.16 -4.84
N LYS A 115 -17.44 -8.91 -6.06
CA LYS A 115 -17.33 -9.86 -7.17
C LYS A 115 -15.88 -9.94 -7.66
N LEU A 116 -15.24 -11.09 -7.43
CA LEU A 116 -13.91 -11.38 -7.92
C LEU A 116 -13.90 -11.60 -9.44
N ASN A 117 -13.05 -10.90 -10.15
CA ASN A 117 -12.70 -11.22 -11.53
C ASN A 117 -11.72 -12.40 -11.56
N VAL A 118 -12.23 -13.59 -11.84
CA VAL A 118 -11.42 -14.83 -11.85
C VAL A 118 -10.34 -14.85 -12.93
N LYS A 119 -10.47 -14.00 -13.96
CA LYS A 119 -9.51 -13.89 -15.09
C LYS A 119 -8.35 -12.94 -14.81
N ALA A 120 -8.38 -12.19 -13.70
CA ALA A 120 -7.23 -11.39 -13.28
C ALA A 120 -6.09 -12.29 -12.76
N GLY A 121 -4.92 -11.69 -12.51
CA GLY A 121 -3.72 -12.41 -12.12
C GLY A 121 -2.69 -12.42 -13.25
N ALA A 122 -2.31 -11.23 -13.72
CA ALA A 122 -1.43 -11.07 -14.88
C ALA A 122 0.05 -11.42 -14.63
N PHE A 123 0.47 -11.61 -13.37
CA PHE A 123 1.88 -11.80 -13.01
C PHE A 123 2.06 -12.97 -12.05
N THR A 124 3.18 -13.66 -12.12
CA THR A 124 3.67 -14.51 -11.02
C THR A 124 5.09 -14.08 -10.65
N MET A 125 5.51 -14.38 -9.43
CA MET A 125 6.89 -14.08 -9.03
C MET A 125 7.88 -15.10 -9.62
N ASP A 126 7.41 -16.29 -9.99
CA ASP A 126 8.23 -17.35 -10.60
C ASP A 126 8.66 -17.00 -12.04
N HIS A 127 7.87 -16.20 -12.76
CA HIS A 127 8.11 -15.83 -14.16
C HIS A 127 8.39 -14.32 -14.34
N ALA A 128 8.84 -13.64 -13.28
CA ALA A 128 9.05 -12.18 -13.30
C ALA A 128 10.06 -11.73 -14.37
N GLU A 129 11.03 -12.57 -14.71
CA GLU A 129 12.05 -12.30 -15.73
C GLU A 129 11.53 -12.42 -17.17
N GLU A 130 10.40 -13.12 -17.38
CA GLU A 130 9.85 -13.37 -18.72
C GLU A 130 9.10 -12.16 -19.29
N ALA A 131 8.70 -11.22 -18.43
CA ALA A 131 8.03 -9.98 -18.82
C ALA A 131 8.66 -8.74 -18.14
N PRO A 132 9.91 -8.38 -18.50
CA PRO A 132 10.59 -7.22 -17.93
C PRO A 132 9.75 -5.96 -18.11
N GLY A 133 9.56 -5.19 -17.03
CA GLY A 133 8.79 -3.95 -17.05
C GLY A 133 7.27 -4.10 -17.02
N ALA A 134 6.71 -5.31 -17.09
CA ALA A 134 5.26 -5.52 -17.03
C ALA A 134 4.66 -5.05 -15.69
N TYR A 135 5.39 -5.25 -14.59
CA TYR A 135 5.01 -4.73 -13.27
C TYR A 135 4.97 -3.19 -13.25
N GLN A 136 5.95 -2.53 -13.90
CA GLN A 136 5.98 -1.08 -14.01
C GLN A 136 4.81 -0.58 -14.87
N ALA A 137 4.55 -1.22 -16.01
CA ALA A 137 3.42 -0.87 -16.87
C ALA A 137 2.07 -1.00 -16.15
N ALA A 138 1.88 -2.04 -15.34
CA ALA A 138 0.68 -2.19 -14.51
C ALA A 138 0.57 -1.08 -13.46
N THR A 139 1.70 -0.69 -12.87
CA THR A 139 1.76 0.42 -11.91
C THR A 139 1.37 1.74 -12.56
N ASP A 140 1.92 2.03 -13.74
CA ASP A 140 1.63 3.23 -14.52
C ASP A 140 0.16 3.26 -14.97
N GLN A 141 -0.39 2.12 -15.36
CA GLN A 141 -1.80 2.00 -15.74
C GLN A 141 -2.74 2.34 -14.57
N ALA A 142 -2.36 2.02 -13.33
CA ALA A 142 -3.16 2.30 -12.13
C ALA A 142 -2.98 3.73 -11.59
N PHE A 143 -1.92 4.43 -11.99
CA PHE A 143 -1.55 5.75 -11.46
C PHE A 143 -2.66 6.79 -11.70
N GLY A 144 -3.06 7.49 -10.63
CA GLY A 144 -4.14 8.49 -10.62
C GLY A 144 -5.55 7.91 -10.64
N LYS A 145 -5.74 6.61 -10.91
CA LYS A 145 -7.07 6.00 -10.97
C LYS A 145 -7.55 5.63 -9.57
N PRO A 146 -8.80 5.94 -9.17
CA PRO A 146 -9.30 5.57 -7.87
C PRO A 146 -9.38 4.04 -7.70
N CYS A 147 -9.10 3.57 -6.48
CA CYS A 147 -9.34 2.20 -6.05
C CYS A 147 -10.86 1.91 -6.13
N PRO A 148 -11.28 0.71 -6.57
CA PRO A 148 -12.71 0.36 -6.69
C PRO A 148 -13.43 0.33 -5.33
N PHE A 149 -12.68 0.30 -4.22
CA PHE A 149 -13.19 0.35 -2.86
C PHE A 149 -13.06 1.73 -2.21
N LEU A 150 -12.69 2.77 -2.96
CA LEU A 150 -12.71 4.15 -2.45
C LEU A 150 -14.15 4.68 -2.52
N ALA A 151 -14.72 5.04 -1.37
CA ALA A 151 -16.04 5.64 -1.24
C ALA A 151 -15.98 6.79 -0.23
N ASP A 152 -16.50 7.96 -0.59
CA ASP A 152 -16.56 9.15 0.29
C ASP A 152 -15.21 9.51 0.94
N GLY A 153 -14.13 9.43 0.16
CA GLY A 153 -12.77 9.72 0.63
C GLY A 153 -12.18 8.68 1.61
N SER A 154 -12.83 7.54 1.79
CA SER A 154 -12.40 6.47 2.68
C SER A 154 -12.49 5.09 2.03
N CYS A 155 -11.73 4.12 2.54
CA CYS A 155 -11.80 2.75 2.06
C CYS A 155 -13.06 2.06 2.61
N SER A 156 -13.96 1.62 1.72
CA SER A 156 -15.20 0.92 2.09
C SER A 156 -14.96 -0.50 2.63
N ILE A 157 -13.78 -1.07 2.36
CA ILE A 157 -13.35 -2.39 2.86
C ILE A 157 -12.24 -2.27 3.91
N TYR A 158 -12.21 -1.20 4.71
CA TYR A 158 -11.07 -0.86 5.59
C TYR A 158 -10.56 -2.05 6.43
N SER A 159 -11.46 -2.83 7.01
CA SER A 159 -11.15 -4.02 7.83
C SER A 159 -10.64 -5.22 7.02
N SER A 160 -10.91 -5.26 5.72
CA SER A 160 -10.47 -6.31 4.78
C SER A 160 -9.36 -5.83 3.84
N ARG A 161 -8.74 -4.68 4.10
CA ARG A 161 -7.64 -4.15 3.27
C ARG A 161 -6.52 -5.17 3.08
N PRO A 162 -5.89 -5.23 1.88
CA PRO A 162 -4.76 -6.09 1.62
C PRO A 162 -3.50 -5.64 2.39
N LEU A 163 -2.48 -6.50 2.41
CA LEU A 163 -1.22 -6.24 3.09
C LEU A 163 -0.56 -4.94 2.63
N GLN A 164 -0.53 -4.71 1.32
CA GLN A 164 0.03 -3.50 0.71
C GLN A 164 -0.57 -2.22 1.32
N CYS A 165 -1.89 -2.20 1.55
CA CYS A 165 -2.57 -1.04 2.13
C CYS A 165 -2.39 -0.91 3.65
N ARG A 166 -2.12 -2.00 4.37
CA ARG A 166 -1.88 -1.99 5.82
C ARG A 166 -0.47 -1.57 6.19
N LEU A 167 0.47 -1.75 5.28
CA LEU A 167 1.90 -1.54 5.51
C LEU A 167 2.43 -0.22 4.94
N LEU A 168 1.61 0.50 4.16
CA LEU A 168 2.03 1.74 3.51
C LEU A 168 1.83 2.96 4.42
N PHE A 169 2.91 3.43 5.04
CA PHE A 169 2.91 4.59 5.94
C PHE A 169 3.88 5.66 5.47
N ASN A 170 3.38 6.85 5.10
CA ASN A 170 4.25 8.01 4.87
C ASN A 170 4.77 8.53 6.21
N LEU A 171 6.08 8.44 6.45
CA LEU A 171 6.73 8.88 7.68
C LEU A 171 7.06 10.38 7.72
N ASP A 172 6.71 11.15 6.71
CA ASP A 172 6.79 12.60 6.79
C ASP A 172 5.70 13.18 7.71
N ASN A 173 5.65 14.50 7.89
CA ASN A 173 4.70 15.14 8.81
C ASN A 173 3.31 15.40 8.21
N ASP A 174 3.19 15.38 6.88
CA ASP A 174 1.95 15.58 6.13
C ASP A 174 1.98 14.82 4.80
N ALA A 175 0.87 14.91 4.06
CA ALA A 175 0.63 14.15 2.84
C ALA A 175 1.18 14.81 1.56
N LEU A 176 1.93 15.93 1.63
CA LEU A 176 2.39 16.65 0.44
C LEU A 176 3.16 15.73 -0.52
N LEU A 177 4.10 14.93 0.01
CA LEU A 177 4.86 13.99 -0.81
C LEU A 177 4.01 12.85 -1.39
N CYS A 178 2.82 12.59 -0.85
CA CYS A 178 1.88 11.61 -1.41
C CYS A 178 1.05 12.15 -2.59
N GLN A 179 1.16 13.43 -2.92
CA GLN A 179 0.49 14.00 -4.10
C GLN A 179 1.12 13.43 -5.37
N LEU A 180 0.28 13.15 -6.36
CA LEU A 180 0.74 12.52 -7.60
C LEU A 180 1.31 13.60 -8.52
N MET A 181 2.47 13.33 -9.10
CA MET A 181 3.17 14.21 -10.02
C MET A 181 3.32 13.54 -11.39
N GLN A 182 3.16 14.31 -12.45
CA GLN A 182 3.47 13.86 -13.82
C GLN A 182 4.94 13.43 -13.90
N GLY A 183 5.20 12.29 -14.52
CA GLY A 183 6.55 11.70 -14.56
C GLY A 183 6.94 10.90 -13.31
N GLY A 184 6.04 10.77 -12.32
CA GLY A 184 6.19 9.81 -11.21
C GLY A 184 7.24 10.16 -10.15
N ALA A 185 7.88 11.33 -10.25
CA ALA A 185 8.97 11.71 -9.35
C ALA A 185 8.45 12.25 -8.01
N THR A 186 8.08 11.37 -7.09
CA THR A 186 7.95 11.74 -5.67
C THR A 186 8.32 10.56 -4.77
N ASN A 187 9.49 10.63 -4.14
CA ASN A 187 9.99 9.59 -3.24
C ASN A 187 9.36 9.74 -1.84
N VAL A 188 8.13 9.26 -1.65
CA VAL A 188 7.53 9.29 -0.31
C VAL A 188 8.39 8.49 0.67
N PRO A 189 8.72 9.01 1.86
CA PRO A 189 9.50 8.30 2.86
C PRO A 189 8.60 7.26 3.56
N TYR A 190 8.31 6.17 2.85
CA TYR A 190 7.50 5.11 3.40
C TYR A 190 8.26 4.35 4.49
N LEU A 191 7.52 3.90 5.51
CA LEU A 191 8.05 2.91 6.46
C LEU A 191 8.57 1.70 5.69
N ASN A 192 9.78 1.24 6.04
CA ASN A 192 10.35 0.06 5.41
C ASN A 192 9.63 -1.21 5.90
N THR A 193 8.75 -1.73 5.08
CA THR A 193 7.98 -2.96 5.33
C THR A 193 8.40 -4.12 4.43
N LYS A 194 9.58 -4.05 3.79
CA LYS A 194 10.05 -5.07 2.83
C LYS A 194 10.00 -6.48 3.38
N ILE A 195 10.36 -6.68 4.65
CA ILE A 195 10.30 -7.99 5.31
C ILE A 195 8.90 -8.61 5.27
N HIS A 196 7.84 -7.81 5.38
CA HIS A 196 6.46 -8.29 5.33
C HIS A 196 6.05 -8.67 3.92
N HIS A 197 6.47 -7.89 2.92
CA HIS A 197 6.20 -8.20 1.51
C HIS A 197 6.92 -9.49 1.11
N TYR A 198 8.18 -9.68 1.51
CA TYR A 198 8.90 -10.93 1.28
C TYR A 198 8.26 -12.11 2.02
N ALA A 199 7.91 -11.94 3.30
CA ALA A 199 7.19 -12.97 4.05
C ALA A 199 5.87 -13.34 3.38
N ALA A 200 5.10 -12.37 2.88
CA ALA A 200 3.85 -12.62 2.17
C ALA A 200 4.08 -13.43 0.89
N VAL A 201 5.04 -13.04 0.05
CA VAL A 201 5.38 -13.79 -1.17
C VAL A 201 5.81 -15.21 -0.85
N THR A 202 6.68 -15.41 0.14
CA THR A 202 7.16 -16.74 0.53
C THR A 202 6.05 -17.62 1.13
N ILE A 203 5.22 -17.06 2.02
CA ILE A 203 4.20 -17.81 2.78
C ILE A 203 2.97 -18.11 1.93
N LEU A 204 2.55 -17.17 1.07
CA LEU A 204 1.44 -17.39 0.14
C LEU A 204 1.89 -18.23 -1.06
N GLY A 205 3.17 -18.15 -1.43
CA GLY A 205 3.79 -18.88 -2.53
C GLY A 205 4.15 -17.95 -3.69
N ALA A 206 5.34 -18.12 -4.27
CA ALA A 206 5.80 -17.34 -5.42
C ALA A 206 5.00 -17.64 -6.71
N HIS A 207 4.41 -18.83 -6.79
CA HIS A 207 3.47 -19.27 -7.84
C HIS A 207 2.10 -18.58 -7.78
N GLN A 208 1.82 -17.76 -6.76
CA GLN A 208 0.56 -17.03 -6.71
C GLN A 208 0.50 -16.05 -7.87
N ASP A 209 -0.68 -15.94 -8.49
CA ASP A 209 -0.94 -14.85 -9.41
C ASP A 209 -1.07 -13.54 -8.63
N TYR A 210 -0.46 -12.49 -9.14
CA TYR A 210 -0.55 -11.13 -8.66
C TYR A 210 -1.20 -10.25 -9.73
N ASP A 211 -1.91 -9.23 -9.27
CA ASP A 211 -2.45 -8.18 -10.13
C ASP A 211 -2.80 -6.95 -9.30
N ASP A 212 -3.05 -5.82 -9.95
CA ASP A 212 -3.60 -4.64 -9.27
C ASP A 212 -5.01 -4.95 -8.76
N ILE A 213 -5.35 -4.44 -7.58
CA ILE A 213 -6.68 -4.60 -6.97
C ILE A 213 -7.83 -4.20 -7.91
N ARG A 214 -7.61 -3.24 -8.83
CA ARG A 214 -8.59 -2.81 -9.83
C ARG A 214 -8.92 -3.91 -10.84
N HIS A 215 -7.97 -4.77 -11.18
CA HIS A 215 -8.20 -5.89 -12.10
C HIS A 215 -8.93 -7.04 -11.40
N TRP A 216 -8.61 -7.30 -10.13
CA TRP A 216 -9.34 -8.28 -9.31
C TRP A 216 -10.79 -7.86 -9.04
N PHE A 217 -11.05 -6.56 -8.87
CA PHE A 217 -12.36 -6.03 -8.47
C PHE A 217 -12.81 -4.83 -9.32
N PRO A 218 -13.03 -5.00 -10.64
CA PRO A 218 -13.37 -3.89 -11.52
C PRO A 218 -14.70 -3.20 -11.16
N GLN A 219 -15.57 -3.87 -10.38
CA GLN A 219 -16.90 -3.38 -9.99
C GLN A 219 -16.96 -2.86 -8.53
N GLY A 220 -15.92 -3.06 -7.72
CA GLY A 220 -15.95 -2.73 -6.29
C GLY A 220 -16.98 -3.55 -5.50
N LEU A 221 -17.72 -2.89 -4.58
CA LEU A 221 -18.80 -3.49 -3.77
C LEU A 221 -20.19 -3.45 -4.43
N LYS A 222 -20.26 -3.13 -5.73
CA LYS A 222 -21.54 -3.06 -6.46
C LYS A 222 -22.11 -4.42 -6.81
#